data_AF-A0A6P2BPJ6-F1
#
_entry.id   AF-A0A6P2BPJ6-F1
#
_cell.length_a   1.000
_cell.length_b   1.000
_cell.length_c   1.000
_cell.angle_alpha   90.00
_cell.angle_beta   90.00
_cell.angle_gamma   90.00
#
_symmetry.space_group_name_H-M   'P 1'
#
loop_
_entity.id
_entity.type
_entity.pdbx_description
1 polymer ?
#
loop_
_entity_poly.entity_id
_entity_poly.type
_entity_poly.pdbx_seq_one_letter_code
_entity_poly.pdbx_strand_id
1 'polypeptide(L)'
;MSTFDPDSDPSSPDYGAGSGGGWRGAPGAGGGLTGPYGRIPNLPGMRRLRRPRGRFGCLALLVLIVIVLAVTYIVPNPWALHIGGRFTPSESWQGFGAVTASNGGHYELYLDLRGGLLNAGEHGRASCSGTGCDSLAGSAKLCGTAGKTYTFAISGAVHSWWSTDGAATSVDLTGSPLGDGIVVALHGAWHGPALELHSPDNSWTEAFTPAGAIRPDISTANMGTATTTIRYGSENDFQSACRRLAA
;
A
#
# COMPACT_ATOMS: atom_id res chain seq x y z
N MET A 1 -22.52 9.47 -39.67
CA MET A 1 -21.66 8.70 -40.59
C MET A 1 -21.11 7.58 -39.75
N SER A 2 -21.70 6.41 -39.94
CA SER A 2 -21.69 5.30 -38.99
C SER A 2 -21.06 4.12 -39.69
N THR A 3 -20.02 3.53 -39.10
CA THR A 3 -19.71 2.11 -39.27
C THR A 3 -18.83 1.67 -38.11
N PHE A 4 -19.44 0.87 -37.23
CA PHE A 4 -18.85 0.16 -36.11
C PHE A 4 -18.80 -1.30 -36.56
N ASP A 5 -17.63 -1.92 -36.49
CA ASP A 5 -17.37 -3.32 -36.86
C ASP A 5 -17.35 -4.19 -35.59
N PRO A 6 -18.24 -5.19 -35.45
CA PRO A 6 -18.16 -6.17 -34.37
C PRO A 6 -18.15 -7.61 -34.93
N ASP A 7 -17.04 -8.34 -34.72
CA ASP A 7 -16.93 -9.79 -34.94
C ASP A 7 -15.49 -10.22 -34.52
N SER A 8 -15.16 -11.35 -33.89
CA SER A 8 -15.82 -12.52 -33.29
C SER A 8 -14.71 -13.15 -32.39
N ASP A 9 -14.92 -13.38 -31.10
CA ASP A 9 -15.28 -14.65 -30.43
C ASP A 9 -14.10 -15.57 -29.99
N PRO A 10 -14.23 -16.31 -28.86
CA PRO A 10 -13.15 -16.84 -28.02
C PRO A 10 -12.83 -18.31 -28.31
N SER A 11 -11.59 -18.74 -28.03
CA SER A 11 -11.20 -20.16 -28.15
C SER A 11 -10.33 -20.65 -26.98
N SER A 12 -10.99 -21.33 -26.05
CA SER A 12 -10.52 -22.43 -25.20
C SER A 12 -11.76 -22.99 -24.48
N PRO A 13 -11.94 -24.30 -24.24
CA PRO A 13 -10.89 -25.27 -23.86
C PRO A 13 -11.00 -26.66 -24.52
N ASP A 14 -9.91 -27.43 -24.52
CA ASP A 14 -9.94 -28.88 -24.74
C ASP A 14 -9.06 -29.58 -23.70
N TYR A 15 -9.68 -30.10 -22.64
CA TYR A 15 -9.08 -31.09 -21.76
C TYR A 15 -9.69 -32.46 -22.07
N GLY A 16 -8.94 -33.26 -22.81
CA GLY A 16 -9.30 -34.61 -23.20
C GLY A 16 -9.48 -35.54 -22.00
N ALA A 17 -10.65 -36.16 -21.95
CA ALA A 17 -10.95 -37.34 -21.15
C ALA A 17 -10.30 -38.58 -21.78
N GLY A 18 -9.34 -39.18 -21.07
CA GLY A 18 -8.77 -40.49 -21.40
C GLY A 18 -9.17 -41.52 -20.35
N SER A 19 -10.27 -42.23 -20.63
CA SER A 19 -10.69 -43.45 -19.93
C SER A 19 -9.95 -44.65 -20.49
N GLY A 20 -9.49 -45.57 -19.63
CA GLY A 20 -9.12 -46.92 -20.06
C GLY A 20 -8.20 -47.68 -19.12
N GLY A 21 -8.65 -48.85 -18.68
CA GLY A 21 -7.74 -49.93 -18.26
C GLY A 21 -7.87 -50.39 -16.81
N GLY A 22 -8.92 -51.12 -16.50
CA GLY A 22 -9.02 -51.87 -15.25
C GLY A 22 -8.07 -53.07 -15.20
N TRP A 23 -7.63 -53.41 -13.99
CA TRP A 23 -7.16 -54.75 -13.64
C TRP A 23 -7.86 -55.20 -12.36
N ARG A 24 -8.77 -56.16 -12.53
CA ARG A 24 -9.36 -56.95 -11.45
C ARG A 24 -8.39 -58.09 -11.09
N GLY A 25 -8.13 -58.24 -9.79
CA GLY A 25 -8.08 -59.52 -9.09
C GLY A 25 -6.79 -60.34 -9.14
N ALA A 26 -6.12 -60.50 -7.98
CA ALA A 26 -6.19 -61.72 -7.17
C ALA A 26 -5.31 -61.59 -5.89
N PRO A 27 -5.63 -62.31 -4.79
CA PRO A 27 -4.92 -62.25 -3.53
C PRO A 27 -3.82 -63.34 -3.46
N GLY A 28 -2.64 -62.99 -2.95
CA GLY A 28 -1.57 -63.93 -2.60
C GLY A 28 -0.75 -63.32 -1.47
N ALA A 29 -0.92 -63.79 -0.24
CA ALA A 29 -0.09 -64.85 0.35
C ALA A 29 1.35 -64.38 0.60
N GLY A 30 1.68 -64.24 1.88
CA GLY A 30 3.02 -63.88 2.35
C GLY A 30 4.07 -64.86 1.83
N GLY A 31 4.98 -64.35 0.99
CA GLY A 31 6.17 -65.04 0.54
C GLY A 31 7.40 -64.29 1.04
N GLY A 32 8.10 -64.86 2.01
CA GLY A 32 9.45 -64.42 2.35
C GLY A 32 10.36 -64.58 1.15
N LEU A 33 11.21 -63.59 0.89
CA LEU A 33 12.21 -63.62 -0.16
C LEU A 33 13.25 -64.70 0.15
N THR A 34 13.17 -65.85 -0.53
CA THR A 34 14.20 -66.89 -0.54
C THR A 34 15.09 -66.71 -1.76
N GLY A 35 16.27 -66.12 -1.54
CA GLY A 35 17.37 -66.13 -2.51
C GLY A 35 18.21 -67.41 -2.40
N PRO A 36 19.11 -67.66 -3.37
CA PRO A 36 19.91 -68.90 -3.47
C PRO A 36 20.97 -69.11 -2.37
N TYR A 37 21.02 -68.22 -1.37
CA TYR A 37 22.00 -68.25 -0.27
C TYR A 37 21.36 -68.37 1.13
N GLY A 38 20.17 -68.99 1.22
CA GLY A 38 19.54 -69.31 2.50
C GLY A 38 18.88 -68.11 3.23
N ARG A 39 18.25 -68.39 4.37
CA ARG A 39 17.56 -67.39 5.22
C ARG A 39 18.58 -66.41 5.80
N ILE A 40 18.42 -65.14 5.47
CA ILE A 40 19.14 -64.04 6.13
C ILE A 40 18.78 -64.06 7.64
N PRO A 41 19.75 -64.18 8.55
CA PRO A 41 19.51 -64.04 9.98
C PRO A 41 18.96 -62.64 10.28
N ASN A 42 17.91 -62.56 11.10
CA ASN A 42 17.42 -61.30 11.62
C ASN A 42 18.53 -60.62 12.43
N LEU A 43 19.14 -59.56 11.89
CA LEU A 43 20.06 -58.69 12.62
C LEU A 43 19.26 -57.92 13.70
N PRO A 44 19.50 -58.14 14.99
CA PRO A 44 18.91 -57.33 16.05
C PRO A 44 19.73 -56.03 16.13
N GLY A 45 19.20 -54.92 15.62
CA GLY A 45 19.94 -53.66 15.73
C GLY A 45 19.46 -52.48 14.91
N MET A 46 18.48 -52.64 14.00
CA MET A 46 17.86 -51.47 13.39
C MET A 46 16.94 -50.79 14.41
N ARG A 47 17.53 -49.91 15.22
CA ARG A 47 16.81 -48.80 15.85
C ARG A 47 16.06 -48.09 14.74
N ARG A 48 14.79 -48.44 14.58
CA ARG A 48 13.86 -47.62 13.82
C ARG A 48 13.95 -46.25 14.44
N LEU A 49 14.61 -45.31 13.77
CA LEU A 49 14.38 -43.90 13.99
C LEU A 49 12.88 -43.71 13.75
N ARG A 50 12.12 -43.77 14.85
CA ARG A 50 10.74 -43.31 14.90
C ARG A 50 10.84 -41.87 14.45
N ARG A 51 10.62 -41.61 13.16
CA ARG A 51 10.19 -40.29 12.72
C ARG A 51 8.93 -40.02 13.52
N PRO A 52 8.91 -39.02 14.41
CA PRO A 52 7.66 -38.59 14.98
C PRO A 52 6.81 -38.12 13.79
N ARG A 53 5.80 -38.92 13.42
CA ARG A 53 4.68 -38.47 12.58
C ARG A 53 3.87 -37.50 13.44
N GLY A 54 4.45 -36.33 13.68
CA GLY A 54 3.81 -35.25 14.39
C GLY A 54 2.83 -34.60 13.45
N ARG A 55 1.54 -34.66 13.80
CA ARG A 55 0.50 -33.74 13.30
C ARG A 55 0.90 -32.25 13.44
N PHE A 56 1.94 -31.96 14.22
CA PHE A 56 2.63 -30.68 14.31
C PHE A 56 3.36 -30.21 13.04
N GLY A 57 3.61 -31.07 12.04
CA GLY A 57 4.30 -30.65 10.83
C GLY A 57 3.55 -29.59 10.03
N CYS A 58 2.22 -29.68 9.95
CA CYS A 58 1.40 -28.71 9.21
C CYS A 58 1.20 -27.41 10.00
N LEU A 59 0.96 -27.49 11.32
CA LEU A 59 0.82 -26.29 12.15
C LEU A 59 2.17 -25.56 12.32
N ALA A 60 3.27 -26.28 12.53
CA ALA A 60 4.60 -25.68 12.58
C ALA A 60 5.00 -25.09 11.21
N LEU A 61 4.63 -25.73 10.10
CA LEU A 61 4.83 -25.17 8.77
C LEU A 61 3.98 -23.92 8.54
N LEU A 62 2.71 -23.91 8.96
CA LEU A 62 1.85 -22.73 8.88
C LEU A 62 2.42 -21.58 9.71
N VAL A 63 2.84 -21.85 10.94
CA VAL A 63 3.50 -20.86 11.81
C VAL A 63 4.79 -20.35 11.15
N LEU A 64 5.61 -21.22 10.57
CA LEU A 64 6.81 -20.84 9.83
C LEU A 64 6.46 -19.94 8.63
N ILE A 65 5.44 -20.29 7.84
CA ILE A 65 4.98 -19.49 6.70
C ILE A 65 4.51 -18.11 7.18
N VAL A 66 3.72 -18.04 8.25
CA VAL A 66 3.27 -16.77 8.83
C VAL A 66 4.45 -15.92 9.32
N ILE A 67 5.44 -16.54 9.98
CA ILE A 67 6.64 -15.85 10.43
C ILE A 67 7.46 -15.34 9.23
N VAL A 68 7.68 -16.18 8.22
CA VAL A 68 8.42 -15.79 7.02
C VAL A 68 7.71 -14.64 6.31
N LEU A 69 6.38 -14.72 6.14
CA LEU A 69 5.58 -13.66 5.55
C LEU A 69 5.68 -12.36 6.36
N ALA A 70 5.52 -12.44 7.69
CA ALA A 70 5.64 -11.29 8.57
C ALA A 70 7.05 -10.66 8.51
N VAL A 71 8.10 -11.47 8.51
CA VAL A 71 9.49 -11.01 8.37
C VAL A 71 9.70 -10.35 7.01
N THR A 72 9.24 -10.97 5.91
CA THR A 72 9.37 -10.38 4.58
C THR A 72 8.56 -9.09 4.40
N TYR A 73 7.52 -8.89 5.20
CA TYR A 73 6.64 -7.72 5.09
C TYR A 73 7.07 -6.56 6.00
N ILE A 74 7.45 -6.87 7.24
CA ILE A 74 7.78 -5.87 8.27
C ILE A 74 9.23 -5.40 8.16
N VAL A 75 10.17 -6.30 7.84
CA VAL A 75 11.60 -5.96 7.81
C VAL A 75 11.96 -4.89 6.76
N PRO A 76 11.35 -4.88 5.56
CA PRO A 76 11.65 -3.83 4.58
C PRO A 76 11.13 -2.44 4.97
N ASN A 77 10.01 -2.36 5.71
CA ASN A 77 9.33 -1.08 6.01
C ASN A 77 8.94 -0.95 7.50
N PRO A 78 9.88 -0.99 8.46
CA PRO A 78 9.52 -0.85 9.87
C PRO A 78 8.88 0.51 10.16
N TRP A 79 9.24 1.55 9.40
CA TRP A 79 8.70 2.89 9.51
C TRP A 79 7.18 2.97 9.29
N ALA A 80 6.60 2.10 8.45
CA ALA A 80 5.17 2.12 8.15
C ALA A 80 4.31 1.74 9.37
N LEU A 81 4.90 1.02 10.33
CA LEU A 81 4.28 0.72 11.62
C LEU A 81 4.38 1.89 12.61
N HIS A 82 5.17 2.92 12.31
CA HIS A 82 5.43 4.06 13.19
C HIS A 82 5.30 5.39 12.45
N ILE A 83 4.08 5.72 12.01
CA ILE A 83 3.77 6.95 11.28
C ILE A 83 3.29 8.04 12.24
N GLY A 84 3.95 9.19 12.25
CA GLY A 84 3.60 10.35 13.08
C GLY A 84 3.73 10.08 14.57
N GLY A 85 4.81 9.41 14.98
CA GLY A 85 5.11 9.12 16.39
C GLY A 85 4.14 8.14 17.07
N ARG A 86 3.28 7.44 16.31
CA ARG A 86 2.31 6.47 16.83
C ARG A 86 2.45 5.12 16.15
N PHE A 87 2.14 4.06 16.89
CA PHE A 87 2.10 2.71 16.34
C PHE A 87 0.84 2.52 15.49
N THR A 88 1.02 2.14 14.22
CA THR A 88 0.00 2.00 13.19
C THR A 88 0.05 0.61 12.57
N PRO A 89 -0.61 -0.39 13.21
CA PRO A 89 -0.64 -1.77 12.68
C PRO A 89 -1.24 -1.87 11.28
N SER A 90 -2.14 -0.95 10.95
CA SER A 90 -2.79 -0.83 9.63
C SER A 90 -1.94 -0.08 8.60
N GLU A 91 -0.72 0.33 8.96
CA GLU A 91 0.17 1.14 8.12
C GLU A 91 -0.46 2.44 7.62
N SER A 92 -1.46 2.93 8.36
CA SER A 92 -2.26 4.09 7.98
C SER A 92 -2.22 5.20 9.01
N TRP A 93 -2.23 6.42 8.51
CA TRP A 93 -2.26 7.64 9.30
C TRP A 93 -3.21 8.64 8.66
N GLN A 94 -3.94 9.36 9.48
CA GLN A 94 -4.82 10.42 9.02
C GLN A 94 -4.63 11.66 9.86
N GLY A 95 -4.79 12.82 9.24
CA GLY A 95 -4.62 14.09 9.91
C GLY A 95 -5.19 15.25 9.10
N PHE A 96 -5.32 16.39 9.75
CA PHE A 96 -5.69 17.63 9.08
C PHE A 96 -4.93 18.84 9.64
N GLY A 97 -4.94 19.92 8.89
CA GLY A 97 -4.37 21.18 9.32
C GLY A 97 -4.67 22.32 8.35
N ALA A 98 -4.57 23.54 8.88
CA ALA A 98 -4.74 24.74 8.10
C ALA A 98 -3.58 24.90 7.10
N VAL A 99 -3.91 25.29 5.88
CA VAL A 99 -2.95 25.68 4.85
C VAL A 99 -3.01 27.19 4.67
N THR A 100 -1.85 27.82 4.71
CA THR A 100 -1.69 29.25 4.39
C THR A 100 -0.91 29.37 3.11
N ALA A 101 -1.52 29.98 2.08
CA ALA A 101 -0.87 30.26 0.81
C ALA A 101 -0.51 31.74 0.70
N SER A 102 0.60 32.04 0.02
CA SER A 102 1.11 33.39 -0.16
C SER A 102 0.22 34.28 -1.04
N ASN A 103 -0.73 33.68 -1.79
CA ASN A 103 -1.76 34.40 -2.53
C ASN A 103 -2.91 34.91 -1.64
N GLY A 104 -2.79 34.79 -0.30
CA GLY A 104 -3.82 35.17 0.68
C GLY A 104 -4.89 34.11 0.90
N GLY A 105 -4.73 32.91 0.32
CA GLY A 105 -5.65 31.80 0.49
C GLY A 105 -5.50 31.10 1.84
N HIS A 106 -6.65 30.82 2.47
CA HIS A 106 -6.75 30.03 3.69
C HIS A 106 -7.58 28.79 3.40
N TYR A 107 -7.04 27.63 3.76
CA TYR A 107 -7.64 26.34 3.48
C TYR A 107 -7.51 25.42 4.69
N GLU A 108 -8.35 24.39 4.73
CA GLU A 108 -8.14 23.21 5.56
C GLU A 108 -7.79 22.03 4.66
N LEU A 109 -6.70 21.33 4.98
CA LEU A 109 -6.26 20.13 4.26
C LEU A 109 -6.35 18.93 5.19
N TYR A 110 -6.99 17.88 4.72
CA TYR A 110 -7.03 16.56 5.34
C TYR A 110 -6.27 15.56 4.49
N LEU A 111 -5.53 14.68 5.13
CA LEU A 111 -4.76 13.59 4.51
C LEU A 111 -5.18 12.27 5.16
N ASP A 112 -5.49 11.26 4.35
CA ASP A 112 -5.53 9.84 4.72
C ASP A 112 -4.39 9.15 3.97
N LEU A 113 -3.34 8.78 4.71
CA LEU A 113 -2.08 8.25 4.20
C LEU A 113 -1.95 6.77 4.53
N ARG A 114 -1.35 6.03 3.61
CA ARG A 114 -1.02 4.61 3.72
C ARG A 114 0.43 4.40 3.26
N GLY A 115 1.23 3.81 4.15
CA GLY A 115 2.62 3.43 3.90
C GLY A 115 2.76 1.91 3.80
N GLY A 116 3.91 1.42 3.33
CA GLY A 116 4.19 -0.02 3.24
C GLY A 116 4.15 -0.63 1.83
N LEU A 117 4.41 -1.94 1.76
CA LEU A 117 4.75 -2.70 0.55
C LEU A 117 3.55 -2.89 -0.41
N LEU A 118 2.32 -2.80 0.12
CA LEU A 118 1.08 -2.97 -0.65
C LEU A 118 0.60 -1.67 -1.31
N ASN A 119 1.29 -0.54 -1.12
CA ASN A 119 0.99 0.72 -1.80
C ASN A 119 1.62 0.73 -3.19
N ALA A 120 1.24 -0.26 -4.00
CA ALA A 120 1.34 -0.13 -5.43
C ALA A 120 0.26 0.87 -5.84
N GLY A 121 0.64 2.13 -6.06
CA GLY A 121 -0.22 3.08 -6.77
C GLY A 121 -0.63 2.53 -8.15
N GLU A 122 -1.47 3.24 -8.89
CA GLU A 122 -1.92 2.85 -10.25
C GLU A 122 -0.78 2.48 -11.22
N HIS A 123 0.47 2.82 -10.89
CA HIS A 123 1.67 2.55 -11.69
C HIS A 123 2.57 1.43 -11.13
N GLY A 124 2.11 0.65 -10.14
CA GLY A 124 2.64 -0.68 -9.83
C GLY A 124 4.08 -0.79 -9.33
N ARG A 125 4.80 0.32 -9.12
CA ARG A 125 6.19 0.30 -8.69
C ARG A 125 6.29 0.78 -7.25
N ALA A 126 6.31 -0.18 -6.33
CA ALA A 126 6.89 0.08 -5.03
C ALA A 126 8.34 0.53 -5.25
N SER A 127 8.65 1.78 -4.89
CA SER A 127 10.00 2.34 -4.93
C SER A 127 10.81 1.74 -3.79
N CYS A 128 11.13 0.46 -3.93
CA CYS A 128 11.91 -0.31 -2.98
C CYS A 128 13.38 -0.23 -3.40
N SER A 129 14.19 0.45 -2.60
CA SER A 129 15.64 0.39 -2.70
C SER A 129 16.17 -0.67 -1.72
N GLY A 130 17.46 -1.02 -1.81
CA GLY A 130 18.09 -2.00 -0.90
C GLY A 130 18.02 -1.63 0.59
N THR A 131 17.54 -0.42 0.92
CA THR A 131 17.35 0.09 2.29
C THR A 131 15.89 0.16 2.74
N GLY A 132 14.91 -0.15 1.88
CA GLY A 132 13.48 -0.12 2.22
C GLY A 132 12.60 0.40 1.08
N CYS A 133 11.29 0.32 1.26
CA CYS A 133 10.31 0.95 0.38
C CYS A 133 9.81 2.24 1.02
N ASP A 134 9.92 3.33 0.28
CA ASP A 134 9.62 4.67 0.79
C ASP A 134 8.24 5.15 0.31
N SER A 135 7.45 4.33 -0.39
CA SER A 135 6.22 4.77 -1.03
C SER A 135 5.10 5.13 -0.06
N LEU A 136 4.44 6.25 -0.32
CA LEU A 136 3.27 6.76 0.37
C LEU A 136 2.12 6.91 -0.64
N ALA A 137 0.92 6.47 -0.27
CA ALA A 137 -0.28 6.63 -1.09
C ALA A 137 -1.49 6.99 -0.23
N GLY A 138 -2.56 7.49 -0.83
CA GLY A 138 -3.76 7.79 -0.07
C GLY A 138 -4.74 8.73 -0.74
N SER A 139 -5.48 9.48 0.07
CA SER A 139 -6.41 10.51 -0.40
C SER A 139 -6.29 11.79 0.41
N ALA A 140 -6.48 12.93 -0.26
CA ALA A 140 -6.53 14.24 0.37
C ALA A 140 -7.91 14.84 0.22
N LYS A 141 -8.30 15.70 1.17
CA LYS A 141 -9.47 16.58 1.05
C LYS A 141 -9.06 18.01 1.33
N LEU A 142 -9.42 18.93 0.44
CA LEU A 142 -9.17 20.36 0.60
C LEU A 142 -10.48 21.11 0.74
N CYS A 143 -10.59 21.95 1.75
CA CYS A 143 -11.70 22.87 1.94
C CYS A 143 -11.20 24.31 1.95
N GLY A 144 -11.80 25.18 1.15
CA GLY A 144 -11.53 26.62 1.18
C GLY A 144 -12.60 27.42 1.92
N THR A 145 -12.44 28.74 1.94
CA THR A 145 -13.41 29.68 2.54
C THR A 145 -14.79 29.64 1.88
N ALA A 146 -14.89 29.13 0.64
CA ALA A 146 -16.17 28.90 -0.02
C ALA A 146 -16.96 27.68 0.54
N GLY A 147 -16.38 26.92 1.49
CA GLY A 147 -17.00 25.72 2.09
C GLY A 147 -17.08 24.50 1.15
N LYS A 148 -16.64 24.64 -0.10
CA LYS A 148 -16.53 23.52 -1.04
C LYS A 148 -15.35 22.65 -0.67
N THR A 149 -15.59 21.34 -0.63
CA THR A 149 -14.55 20.33 -0.39
C THR A 149 -14.23 19.61 -1.70
N TYR A 150 -12.94 19.53 -2.02
CA TYR A 150 -12.41 18.76 -3.14
C TYR A 150 -11.62 17.56 -2.62
N THR A 151 -11.67 16.43 -3.31
CA THR A 151 -10.93 15.21 -2.95
C THR A 151 -9.89 14.93 -4.03
N PHE A 152 -8.69 14.51 -3.64
CA PHE A 152 -7.59 14.20 -4.54
C PHE A 152 -6.97 12.86 -4.18
N ALA A 153 -6.35 12.21 -5.17
CA ALA A 153 -5.44 11.11 -4.90
C ALA A 153 -4.11 11.65 -4.36
N ILE A 154 -3.49 10.90 -3.46
CA ILE A 154 -2.13 11.17 -2.97
C ILE A 154 -1.18 10.12 -3.51
N SER A 155 -0.06 10.58 -4.05
CA SER A 155 1.17 9.81 -4.21
C SER A 155 2.31 10.50 -3.49
N GLY A 156 3.33 9.77 -3.05
CA GLY A 156 4.46 10.41 -2.39
C GLY A 156 5.48 9.42 -1.87
N ALA A 157 6.39 9.93 -1.04
CA ALA A 157 7.39 9.11 -0.39
C ALA A 157 7.71 9.59 1.03
N VAL A 158 8.15 8.67 1.89
CA VAL A 158 8.71 8.93 3.22
C VAL A 158 10.08 8.28 3.28
N HIS A 159 11.12 9.09 3.43
CA HIS A 159 12.49 8.60 3.53
C HIS A 159 12.83 8.27 4.99
N SER A 160 12.52 7.05 5.41
CA SER A 160 12.90 6.55 6.73
C SER A 160 13.08 5.03 6.75
N TRP A 161 13.93 4.56 7.65
CA TRP A 161 14.09 3.13 7.92
C TRP A 161 13.26 2.64 9.11
N TRP A 162 13.06 3.42 10.18
CA TRP A 162 12.44 2.94 11.44
C TRP A 162 11.21 3.72 11.92
N SER A 163 11.23 5.04 11.82
CA SER A 163 10.21 5.93 12.36
C SER A 163 10.10 7.15 11.46
N THR A 164 8.91 7.69 11.28
CA THR A 164 8.78 8.87 10.43
C THR A 164 9.33 10.14 11.06
N ASP A 165 9.63 10.17 12.36
CA ASP A 165 10.16 11.37 13.04
C ASP A 165 11.48 11.86 12.42
N GLY A 166 11.49 13.12 11.96
CA GLY A 166 12.58 13.72 11.21
C GLY A 166 12.70 13.23 9.75
N ALA A 167 11.83 12.34 9.29
CA ALA A 167 11.89 11.77 7.94
C ALA A 167 11.38 12.78 6.91
N ALA A 168 12.18 12.99 5.86
CA ALA A 168 11.76 13.76 4.71
C ALA A 168 10.57 13.07 4.04
N THR A 169 9.52 13.84 3.75
CA THR A 169 8.25 13.35 3.22
C THR A 169 7.81 14.22 2.04
N SER A 170 7.39 13.59 0.96
CA SER A 170 6.70 14.22 -0.17
C SER A 170 5.27 13.73 -0.27
N VAL A 171 4.36 14.64 -0.62
CA VAL A 171 2.93 14.40 -0.83
C VAL A 171 2.52 15.17 -2.07
N ASP A 172 2.11 14.44 -3.09
CA ASP A 172 1.69 14.97 -4.37
C ASP A 172 0.18 14.77 -4.52
N LEU A 173 -0.56 15.87 -4.67
CA LEU A 173 -1.99 15.83 -4.97
C LEU A 173 -2.17 15.67 -6.47
N THR A 174 -2.92 14.65 -6.87
CA THR A 174 -3.11 14.29 -8.28
C THR A 174 -4.56 13.87 -8.57
N GLY A 175 -4.86 13.77 -9.87
CA GLY A 175 -6.12 13.25 -10.38
C GLY A 175 -7.26 14.27 -10.40
N SER A 176 -8.46 13.80 -10.70
CA SER A 176 -9.65 14.66 -10.72
C SER A 176 -9.97 15.17 -9.31
N PRO A 177 -10.31 16.46 -9.13
CA PRO A 177 -10.66 17.45 -10.15
C PRO A 177 -9.52 18.37 -10.63
N LEU A 178 -8.25 18.09 -10.36
CA LEU A 178 -7.13 18.93 -10.84
C LEU A 178 -6.98 18.90 -12.36
N GLY A 179 -7.26 17.76 -12.98
CA GLY A 179 -7.04 17.52 -14.41
C GLY A 179 -5.81 16.65 -14.66
N ASP A 180 -5.73 16.08 -15.86
CA ASP A 180 -4.69 15.13 -16.21
C ASP A 180 -3.31 15.81 -16.28
N GLY A 181 -2.31 15.19 -15.65
CA GLY A 181 -0.92 15.69 -15.62
C GLY A 181 -0.66 16.87 -14.67
N ILE A 182 -1.69 17.37 -13.96
CA ILE A 182 -1.53 18.40 -12.95
C ILE A 182 -1.17 17.75 -11.62
N VAL A 183 -0.06 18.19 -11.04
CA VAL A 183 0.45 17.73 -9.76
C VAL A 183 0.67 18.92 -8.85
N VAL A 184 0.11 18.88 -7.64
CA VAL A 184 0.41 19.86 -6.60
C VAL A 184 1.34 19.21 -5.59
N ALA A 185 2.61 19.59 -5.63
CA ALA A 185 3.66 19.00 -4.81
C ALA A 185 3.77 19.69 -3.45
N LEU A 186 3.89 18.88 -2.40
CA LEU A 186 4.18 19.31 -1.04
C LEU A 186 5.36 18.50 -0.49
N HIS A 187 6.36 19.18 0.05
CA HIS A 187 7.50 18.55 0.72
C HIS A 187 7.63 19.02 2.15
N GLY A 188 8.24 18.19 2.98
CA GLY A 188 8.66 18.60 4.30
C GLY A 188 9.11 17.41 5.12
N ALA A 189 8.78 17.41 6.41
CA ALA A 189 9.22 16.36 7.32
C ALA A 189 8.23 16.20 8.48
N TRP A 190 8.30 15.05 9.14
CA TRP A 190 7.61 14.86 10.39
C TRP A 190 8.41 15.45 11.55
N HIS A 191 7.68 16.06 12.48
CA HIS A 191 8.16 16.49 13.78
C HIS A 191 7.27 15.84 14.85
N GLY A 192 7.68 14.66 15.32
CA GLY A 192 6.87 13.82 16.20
C GLY A 192 5.50 13.51 15.60
N PRO A 193 4.39 13.96 16.22
CA PRO A 193 3.03 13.70 15.74
C PRO A 193 2.53 14.64 14.65
N ALA A 194 3.33 15.63 14.24
CA ALA A 194 2.96 16.62 13.23
C ALA A 194 3.74 16.38 11.94
N LEU A 195 3.07 16.53 10.80
CA LEU A 195 3.67 16.55 9.47
C LEU A 195 3.68 17.99 8.98
N GLU A 196 4.86 18.58 8.87
CA GLU A 196 5.04 19.92 8.32
C GLU A 196 5.32 19.81 6.84
N LEU A 197 4.54 20.54 6.03
CA LEU A 197 4.61 20.51 4.58
C LEU A 197 4.64 21.94 4.03
N HIS A 198 5.34 22.12 2.93
CA HIS A 198 5.32 23.32 2.13
C HIS A 198 5.31 22.97 0.65
N SER A 199 4.69 23.82 -0.17
CA SER A 199 4.81 23.74 -1.61
C SER A 199 6.18 24.30 -2.01
N PRO A 200 7.04 23.51 -2.69
CA PRO A 200 8.40 23.91 -3.04
C PRO A 200 8.41 24.93 -4.20
N ASP A 201 7.33 24.96 -4.96
CA ASP A 201 7.14 25.68 -6.20
C ASP A 201 5.81 26.44 -6.13
N ASN A 202 5.34 26.90 -7.29
CA ASN A 202 4.07 27.60 -7.42
C ASN A 202 2.88 26.68 -7.75
N SER A 203 3.06 25.35 -7.71
CA SER A 203 2.01 24.39 -8.10
C SER A 203 0.71 24.58 -7.31
N TRP A 204 0.81 24.93 -6.03
CA TRP A 204 -0.36 25.19 -5.19
C TRP A 204 -1.14 26.43 -5.65
N THR A 205 -0.47 27.57 -5.82
CA THR A 205 -1.12 28.85 -6.15
C THR A 205 -1.57 28.92 -7.60
N GLU A 206 -0.95 28.10 -8.46
CA GLU A 206 -1.38 27.85 -9.83
C GLU A 206 -2.64 26.99 -9.93
N ALA A 207 -2.79 25.99 -9.05
CA ALA A 207 -3.95 25.10 -9.05
C ALA A 207 -5.16 25.71 -8.32
N PHE A 208 -4.93 26.47 -7.25
CA PHE A 208 -5.99 26.95 -6.37
C PHE A 208 -6.12 28.47 -6.36
N THR A 209 -7.36 28.94 -6.41
CA THR A 209 -7.72 30.32 -6.09
C THR A 209 -7.61 30.59 -4.58
N PRO A 210 -7.50 31.86 -4.14
CA PRO A 210 -7.52 32.18 -2.70
C PRO A 210 -8.77 31.67 -1.97
N ALA A 211 -9.90 31.50 -2.67
CA ALA A 211 -11.15 30.98 -2.10
C ALA A 211 -11.24 29.44 -2.03
N GLY A 212 -10.25 28.71 -2.58
CA GLY A 212 -10.24 27.23 -2.59
C GLY A 212 -10.86 26.59 -3.81
N ALA A 213 -11.35 27.35 -4.77
CA ALA A 213 -11.75 26.80 -6.06
C ALA A 213 -10.52 26.40 -6.89
N ILE A 214 -10.63 25.27 -7.60
CA ILE A 214 -9.66 24.83 -8.60
C ILE A 214 -9.72 25.76 -9.81
N ARG A 215 -8.56 26.18 -10.29
CA ARG A 215 -8.43 27.03 -11.49
C ARG A 215 -8.57 26.14 -12.74
N PRO A 216 -9.37 26.56 -13.73
CA PRO A 216 -9.48 25.81 -14.99
C PRO A 216 -8.20 25.91 -15.84
N ASP A 217 -7.46 27.02 -15.71
CA ASP A 217 -6.19 27.27 -16.39
C ASP A 217 -5.09 27.52 -15.35
N ILE A 218 -3.99 26.77 -15.48
CA ILE A 218 -2.78 26.94 -14.68
C ILE A 218 -2.16 28.30 -15.05
N SER A 219 -1.94 29.17 -14.07
CA SER A 219 -1.41 30.52 -14.31
C SER A 219 -0.17 30.80 -13.48
N THR A 220 0.98 30.88 -14.15
CA THR A 220 2.28 31.24 -13.56
C THR A 220 2.33 32.67 -13.01
N ALA A 221 1.30 33.48 -13.26
CA ALA A 221 1.23 34.88 -12.84
C ALA A 221 1.16 35.05 -11.32
N ASN A 222 0.77 34.00 -10.58
CA ASN A 222 0.76 34.01 -9.12
C ASN A 222 1.76 32.97 -8.60
N MET A 223 3.05 33.28 -8.72
CA MET A 223 4.10 32.51 -8.04
C MET A 223 3.91 32.67 -6.53
N GLY A 224 3.76 31.55 -5.84
CA GLY A 224 3.49 31.59 -4.43
C GLY A 224 3.69 30.25 -3.76
N THR A 225 4.01 30.28 -2.48
CA THR A 225 4.19 29.08 -1.67
C THR A 225 2.94 28.82 -0.85
N ALA A 226 2.80 27.59 -0.39
CA ALA A 226 1.82 27.21 0.61
C ALA A 226 2.55 26.48 1.74
N THR A 227 2.08 26.65 2.97
CA THR A 227 2.64 25.98 4.15
C THR A 227 1.51 25.42 4.99
N THR A 228 1.74 24.27 5.61
CA THR A 228 0.77 23.62 6.48
C THR A 228 1.46 22.74 7.51
N THR A 229 0.81 22.58 8.66
CA THR A 229 1.19 21.62 9.70
C THR A 229 0.00 20.72 9.94
N ILE A 230 0.08 19.49 9.45
CA ILE A 230 -0.97 18.49 9.58
C ILE A 230 -0.75 17.74 10.88
N ARG A 231 -1.77 17.70 11.74
CA ARG A 231 -1.76 16.94 12.99
C ARG A 231 -2.73 15.78 12.87
N TYR A 232 -2.48 14.73 13.64
CA TYR A 232 -3.40 13.59 13.70
C TYR A 232 -4.82 14.06 14.04
N GLY A 233 -5.80 13.55 13.30
CA GLY A 233 -7.20 13.96 13.43
C GLY A 233 -8.11 13.15 12.52
N SER A 234 -9.40 13.14 12.83
CA SER A 234 -10.40 12.42 12.04
C SER A 234 -10.98 13.28 10.92
N GLU A 235 -11.60 12.63 9.93
CA GLU A 235 -12.35 13.34 8.91
C GLU A 235 -13.49 14.20 9.51
N ASN A 236 -14.11 13.77 10.61
CA ASN A 236 -15.14 14.55 11.30
C ASN A 236 -14.58 15.85 11.89
N ASP A 237 -13.33 15.82 12.36
CA ASP A 237 -12.63 17.01 12.87
C ASP A 237 -12.34 17.98 11.73
N PHE A 238 -11.88 17.45 10.59
CA PHE A 238 -11.70 18.21 9.35
C PHE A 238 -13.01 18.87 8.88
N GLN A 239 -14.11 18.11 8.80
CA GLN A 239 -15.40 18.67 8.40
C GLN A 239 -15.87 19.77 9.36
N SER A 240 -15.59 19.62 10.65
CA SER A 240 -15.88 20.64 11.65
C SER A 240 -15.01 21.88 11.48
N ALA A 241 -13.73 21.72 11.12
CA ALA A 241 -12.82 22.83 10.79
C ALA A 241 -13.25 23.55 9.51
N CYS A 242 -13.57 22.81 8.46
CA CYS A 242 -14.08 23.34 7.20
C CYS A 242 -15.36 24.18 7.40
N ARG A 243 -16.31 23.69 8.23
CA ARG A 243 -17.51 24.47 8.58
C ARG A 243 -17.19 25.77 9.30
N ARG A 244 -16.15 25.81 10.14
CA ARG A 244 -15.71 27.04 10.83
C ARG A 244 -15.00 28.00 9.87
N LEU A 245 -14.24 27.49 8.92
CA LEU A 245 -13.54 28.28 7.91
C LEU A 245 -14.51 28.97 6.94
N ALA A 246 -15.63 28.33 6.65
CA ALA A 246 -16.65 28.83 5.72
C ALA A 246 -17.77 29.66 6.38
N ALA A 247 -17.72 29.86 7.70
CA ALA A 247 -18.69 30.64 8.46
C ALA A 247 -18.31 32.14 8.48
#